data_AF-A0A919PI69-F1
#
_entry.id   AF-A0A919PI69-F1
#
_cell.length_a   1.000
_cell.length_b   1.000
_cell.length_c   1.000
_cell.angle_alpha   90.00
_cell.angle_beta   90.00
_cell.angle_gamma   90.00
#
_symmetry.space_group_name_H-M   'P 1'
#
loop_
_entity.id
_entity.type
_entity.pdbx_description
1 polymer ?
#
loop_
_entity_poly.entity_id
_entity_poly.type
_entity_poly.pdbx_seq_one_letter_code
_entity_poly.pdbx_strand_id
1 'polypeptide(L)'
;MTTALAPSTVPGLATRAAVLCWHELPRSLAAGGAWLAATVPLLLAALAGAPGWILALAAVPPALVLTGLAAFAATVARGDGPRLALLRRVDPVLALLLAGGAGLAALGLTAGGPAALAGGAGGAVLLLVAPYALAYGALRDRRGLAALRGGAILVAFRPAWAFALVVLAGAGGLLAVASAGILAVVVLPLLLAVASAMTAALLDEIDALQGRA
;
A
#
# COMPACT_ATOMS: atom_id res chain seq x y z
N MET A 1 7.02 -32.88 -17.62
CA MET A 1 7.65 -31.69 -18.23
C MET A 1 7.35 -30.50 -17.36
N THR A 2 8.30 -30.12 -16.50
CA THR A 2 8.22 -28.89 -15.69
C THR A 2 8.59 -27.73 -16.60
N THR A 3 7.59 -26.99 -17.09
CA THR A 3 7.81 -25.66 -17.65
C THR A 3 8.47 -24.83 -16.56
N ALA A 4 9.76 -24.51 -16.74
CA ALA A 4 10.45 -23.59 -15.87
C ALA A 4 9.70 -22.25 -15.96
N LEU A 5 8.99 -21.88 -14.88
CA LEU A 5 8.39 -20.57 -14.74
C LEU A 5 9.54 -19.56 -14.87
N ALA A 6 9.50 -18.74 -15.91
CA ALA A 6 10.47 -17.67 -16.08
C ALA A 6 10.53 -16.85 -14.79
N PRO A 7 11.73 -16.50 -14.27
CA PRO A 7 11.84 -15.77 -13.02
C PRO A 7 11.07 -14.45 -13.14
N SER A 8 10.13 -14.23 -12.22
CA SER A 8 9.36 -12.99 -12.17
C SER A 8 10.29 -11.85 -11.75
N THR A 9 10.52 -10.90 -12.65
CA THR A 9 11.33 -9.72 -12.36
C THR A 9 10.41 -8.58 -11.91
N VAL A 10 10.90 -7.73 -11.00
CA VAL A 10 10.14 -6.56 -10.51
C VAL A 10 9.64 -5.67 -11.67
N PRO A 11 10.45 -5.37 -12.71
CA PRO A 11 9.96 -4.63 -13.88
C PRO A 11 8.84 -5.35 -14.62
N GLY A 12 8.93 -6.67 -14.80
CA GLY A 12 7.88 -7.44 -15.47
C GLY A 12 6.56 -7.42 -14.71
N LEU A 13 6.60 -7.54 -13.37
CA LEU A 13 5.42 -7.45 -12.52
C LEU A 13 4.81 -6.05 -12.53
N ALA A 14 5.66 -5.01 -12.49
CA ALA A 14 5.21 -3.62 -12.56
C ALA A 14 4.53 -3.31 -13.90
N THR A 15 5.12 -3.73 -15.02
CA THR A 15 4.54 -3.57 -16.35
C THR A 15 3.20 -4.30 -16.47
N ARG A 16 3.10 -5.54 -16.01
CA ARG A 16 1.85 -6.29 -16.02
C ARG A 16 0.76 -5.59 -15.21
N ALA A 17 1.09 -5.16 -13.99
CA ALA A 17 0.15 -4.43 -13.14
C ALA A 17 -0.29 -3.10 -13.80
N ALA A 18 0.62 -2.39 -14.48
CA ALA A 18 0.30 -1.17 -15.22
C ALA A 18 -0.68 -1.43 -16.38
N VAL A 19 -0.45 -2.48 -17.18
CA VAL A 19 -1.35 -2.86 -18.28
C VAL A 19 -2.74 -3.23 -17.76
N LEU A 20 -2.82 -4.02 -16.69
CA LEU A 20 -4.10 -4.40 -16.09
C LEU A 20 -4.82 -3.18 -15.49
N CYS A 21 -4.08 -2.29 -14.82
CA CYS A 21 -4.63 -1.04 -14.30
C CYS A 21 -5.12 -0.10 -15.42
N TRP A 22 -4.45 -0.11 -16.58
CA TRP A 22 -4.83 0.66 -17.76
C TRP A 22 -6.12 0.14 -18.40
N HIS A 23 -6.30 -1.19 -18.48
CA HIS A 23 -7.57 -1.77 -18.93
C HIS A 23 -8.73 -1.42 -18.00
N GLU A 24 -8.45 -1.26 -16.71
CA GLU A 24 -9.43 -0.94 -15.67
C GLU A 24 -9.44 0.54 -15.29
N LEU A 25 -8.87 1.42 -16.13
CA LEU A 25 -8.66 2.84 -15.85
C LEU A 25 -9.89 3.57 -15.29
N PRO A 26 -11.12 3.47 -15.84
CA PRO A 26 -12.26 4.18 -15.27
C PRO A 26 -12.58 3.74 -13.83
N ARG A 27 -12.42 2.45 -13.51
CA ARG A 27 -12.66 1.93 -12.17
C ARG A 27 -11.52 2.31 -11.22
N SER A 28 -10.28 2.26 -11.69
CA SER A 28 -9.11 2.72 -10.95
C SER A 28 -9.19 4.21 -10.62
N LEU A 29 -9.68 5.03 -11.56
CA LEU A 29 -9.90 6.46 -11.35
C LEU A 29 -10.95 6.71 -10.27
N ALA A 30 -12.09 6.02 -10.32
CA ALA A 30 -13.12 6.14 -9.30
C ALA A 30 -12.61 5.73 -7.90
N ALA A 31 -11.85 4.63 -7.85
CA ALA A 31 -11.26 4.13 -6.62
C ALA A 31 -10.22 5.09 -6.02
N GLY A 32 -9.33 5.65 -6.84
CA GLY A 32 -8.37 6.67 -6.41
C GLY A 32 -9.04 7.98 -6.02
N GLY A 33 -10.12 8.37 -6.71
CA GLY A 33 -10.92 9.55 -6.38
C GLY A 33 -11.58 9.43 -5.01
N ALA A 34 -12.07 8.24 -4.65
CA ALA A 34 -12.61 7.97 -3.33
C ALA A 34 -11.56 8.16 -2.23
N TRP A 35 -10.32 7.74 -2.47
CA TRP A 35 -9.23 7.97 -1.52
C TRP A 35 -8.85 9.44 -1.41
N LEU A 36 -8.73 10.16 -2.53
CA LEU A 36 -8.48 11.60 -2.48
C LEU A 36 -9.57 12.34 -1.72
N ALA A 37 -10.84 12.01 -1.95
CA ALA A 37 -11.95 12.58 -1.18
C ALA A 37 -11.80 12.28 0.33
N ALA A 38 -11.38 11.06 0.69
CA ALA A 38 -11.12 10.69 2.08
C ALA A 38 -9.91 11.40 2.70
N THR A 39 -8.97 11.92 1.89
CA THR A 39 -7.83 12.70 2.39
C THR A 39 -8.17 14.16 2.68
N VAL A 40 -9.30 14.68 2.20
CA VAL A 40 -9.69 16.09 2.38
C VAL A 40 -9.71 16.52 3.86
N PRO A 41 -10.30 15.77 4.81
CA PRO A 41 -10.29 16.15 6.22
C PRO A 41 -8.88 16.26 6.80
N LEU A 42 -7.98 15.35 6.40
CA LEU A 42 -6.58 15.37 6.82
C LEU A 42 -5.84 16.60 6.27
N LEU A 43 -6.06 16.92 4.99
CA LEU A 43 -5.48 18.09 4.35
C LEU A 43 -5.96 19.38 5.03
N LEU A 44 -7.25 19.50 5.28
CA LEU A 44 -7.83 20.67 5.96
C LEU A 44 -7.30 20.80 7.39
N ALA A 45 -7.20 19.70 8.14
CA ALA A 45 -6.62 19.70 9.48
C ALA A 45 -5.15 20.14 9.46
N ALA A 46 -4.36 19.67 8.47
CA ALA A 46 -2.97 20.07 8.31
C ALA A 46 -2.83 21.56 7.96
N LEU A 47 -3.63 22.06 7.02
CA LEU A 47 -3.63 23.48 6.62
C LEU A 47 -4.10 24.40 7.75
N ALA A 48 -5.03 23.94 8.59
CA ALA A 48 -5.50 24.68 9.76
C ALA A 48 -4.50 24.65 10.93
N GLY A 49 -3.35 23.95 10.81
CA GLY A 49 -2.40 23.81 11.90
C GLY A 49 -2.99 23.07 13.11
N ALA A 50 -3.89 22.12 12.87
CA ALA A 50 -4.56 21.39 13.94
C ALA A 50 -3.55 20.61 14.81
N PRO A 51 -3.82 20.43 16.11
CA PRO A 51 -2.97 19.65 16.99
C PRO A 51 -2.80 18.20 16.48
N GLY A 52 -1.66 17.59 16.79
CA GLY A 52 -1.27 16.30 16.22
C GLY A 52 -2.26 15.15 16.45
N TRP A 53 -3.04 15.18 17.53
CA TRP A 53 -4.09 14.19 17.77
C TRP A 53 -5.26 14.31 16.78
N ILE A 54 -5.58 15.52 16.31
CA ILE A 54 -6.59 15.75 15.26
C ILE A 54 -6.05 15.24 13.92
N LEU A 55 -4.76 15.47 13.61
CA LEU A 55 -4.14 14.92 12.41
C LEU A 55 -4.15 13.39 12.41
N ALA A 56 -3.84 12.77 13.55
CA ALA A 56 -3.89 11.31 13.70
C ALA A 56 -5.30 10.76 13.47
N LEU A 57 -6.34 11.41 14.02
CA LEU A 57 -7.74 11.02 13.78
C LEU A 57 -8.16 11.26 12.32
N ALA A 58 -7.75 12.37 11.73
CA ALA A 58 -8.05 12.71 10.34
C ALA A 58 -7.34 11.78 9.33
N ALA A 59 -6.31 11.05 9.75
CA ALA A 59 -5.64 10.03 8.95
C ALA A 59 -6.41 8.69 8.92
N VAL A 60 -7.42 8.49 9.78
CA VAL A 60 -8.19 7.24 9.83
C VAL A 60 -9.05 7.02 8.57
N PRO A 61 -9.84 8.00 8.07
CA PRO A 61 -10.60 7.82 6.83
C PRO A 61 -9.75 7.41 5.61
N PRO A 62 -8.64 8.09 5.27
CA PRO A 62 -7.83 7.67 4.13
C PRO A 62 -7.15 6.31 4.36
N ALA A 63 -6.77 5.96 5.61
CA ALA A 63 -6.24 4.64 5.93
C ALA A 63 -7.29 3.52 5.78
N LEU A 64 -8.54 3.77 6.14
CA LEU A 64 -9.65 2.84 5.90
C LEU A 64 -9.83 2.62 4.40
N VAL A 65 -9.95 3.69 3.61
CA VAL A 65 -10.14 3.57 2.16
C VAL A 65 -8.95 2.85 1.51
N LEU A 66 -7.73 3.05 2.00
CA LEU A 66 -6.52 2.32 1.58
C LEU A 66 -6.68 0.80 1.71
N THR A 67 -7.29 0.30 2.78
CA THR A 67 -7.50 -1.15 2.96
C THR A 67 -8.50 -1.73 1.94
N GLY A 68 -9.58 -1.00 1.64
CA GLY A 68 -10.53 -1.38 0.59
C GLY A 68 -9.93 -1.27 -0.82
N LEU A 69 -9.10 -0.25 -1.05
CA LEU A 69 -8.32 -0.08 -2.28
C LEU A 69 -7.35 -1.23 -2.50
N ALA A 70 -6.72 -1.74 -1.45
CA ALA A 70 -5.85 -2.91 -1.54
C ALA A 70 -6.62 -4.15 -2.00
N ALA A 71 -7.85 -4.36 -1.50
CA ALA A 71 -8.72 -5.43 -1.98
C ALA A 71 -9.10 -5.27 -3.45
N PHE A 72 -9.42 -4.05 -3.89
CA PHE A 72 -9.64 -3.73 -5.31
C PHE A 72 -8.39 -4.01 -6.15
N ALA A 73 -7.23 -3.50 -5.75
CA ALA A 73 -5.97 -3.62 -6.47
C ALA A 73 -5.48 -5.08 -6.56
N ALA A 74 -5.75 -5.89 -5.54
CA ALA A 74 -5.46 -7.33 -5.57
C ALA A 74 -6.27 -8.03 -6.68
N THR A 75 -7.54 -7.66 -6.88
CA THR A 75 -8.34 -8.21 -8.00
C THR A 75 -7.88 -7.72 -9.36
N VAL A 76 -7.43 -6.45 -9.47
CA VAL A 76 -6.80 -5.92 -10.68
C VAL A 76 -5.54 -6.73 -11.01
N ALA A 77 -4.67 -6.97 -10.04
CA ALA A 77 -3.42 -7.70 -10.23
C ALA A 77 -3.63 -9.16 -10.67
N ARG A 78 -4.74 -9.78 -10.26
CA ARG A 78 -5.14 -11.12 -10.71
C ARG A 78 -5.80 -11.14 -12.10
N GLY A 79 -6.35 -10.01 -12.54
CA GLY A 79 -7.11 -9.91 -13.79
C GLY A 79 -8.58 -10.35 -13.65
N ASP A 80 -9.11 -10.42 -12.42
CA ASP A 80 -10.42 -11.04 -12.13
C ASP A 80 -11.63 -10.10 -12.35
N GLY A 81 -11.45 -8.96 -13.03
CA GLY A 81 -12.52 -7.97 -13.25
C GLY A 81 -12.93 -7.26 -11.96
N PRO A 82 -12.26 -6.16 -11.58
CA PRO A 82 -12.41 -5.54 -10.29
C PRO A 82 -13.78 -4.86 -10.13
N ARG A 83 -14.43 -5.08 -8.97
CA ARG A 83 -15.72 -4.44 -8.63
C ARG A 83 -15.51 -3.33 -7.62
N LEU A 84 -16.09 -2.15 -7.86
CA LEU A 84 -16.02 -1.01 -6.91
C LEU A 84 -16.63 -1.33 -5.53
N ALA A 85 -17.54 -2.31 -5.46
CA ALA A 85 -18.08 -2.80 -4.18
C ALA A 85 -16.99 -3.32 -3.23
N LEU A 86 -15.81 -3.73 -3.75
CA LEU A 86 -14.67 -4.17 -2.94
C LEU A 86 -14.06 -3.04 -2.10
N LEU A 87 -14.28 -1.77 -2.46
CA LEU A 87 -13.85 -0.64 -1.64
C LEU A 87 -14.51 -0.63 -0.26
N ARG A 88 -15.65 -1.33 -0.10
CA ARG A 88 -16.31 -1.51 1.20
C ARG A 88 -15.69 -2.61 2.06
N ARG A 89 -14.78 -3.43 1.52
CA ARG A 89 -14.02 -4.43 2.29
C ARG A 89 -12.87 -3.74 3.02
N VAL A 90 -13.22 -2.96 4.02
CA VAL A 90 -12.27 -2.26 4.87
C VAL A 90 -11.81 -3.13 6.04
N ASP A 91 -10.56 -2.94 6.43
CA ASP A 91 -9.95 -3.53 7.60
C ASP A 91 -9.67 -2.43 8.63
N PRO A 92 -10.57 -2.22 9.61
CA PRO A 92 -10.43 -1.13 10.56
C PRO A 92 -9.22 -1.30 11.48
N VAL A 93 -8.82 -2.55 11.78
CA VAL A 93 -7.68 -2.79 12.65
C VAL A 93 -6.40 -2.42 11.93
N LEU A 94 -6.22 -2.85 10.68
CA LEU A 94 -5.05 -2.48 9.89
C LEU A 94 -5.03 -0.96 9.62
N ALA A 95 -6.19 -0.37 9.30
CA ALA A 95 -6.29 1.08 9.08
C ALA A 95 -5.87 1.89 10.32
N LEU A 96 -6.32 1.50 11.51
CA LEU A 96 -5.92 2.14 12.77
C LEU A 96 -4.43 1.97 13.05
N LEU A 97 -3.85 0.80 12.77
CA LEU A 97 -2.41 0.57 12.90
C LEU A 97 -1.60 1.44 11.93
N LEU A 98 -2.06 1.59 10.69
CA LEU A 98 -1.41 2.45 9.69
C LEU A 98 -1.53 3.93 10.07
N ALA A 99 -2.72 4.39 10.44
CA ALA A 99 -2.96 5.78 10.85
C ALA A 99 -2.21 6.13 12.13
N GLY A 100 -2.27 5.26 13.14
CA GLY A 100 -1.55 5.44 14.41
C GLY A 100 -0.04 5.37 14.22
N GLY A 101 0.46 4.43 13.42
CA GLY A 101 1.88 4.31 13.09
C GLY A 101 2.41 5.54 12.35
N ALA A 102 1.68 6.03 11.33
CA ALA A 102 2.04 7.24 10.60
C ALA A 102 1.98 8.48 11.49
N GLY A 103 0.96 8.59 12.34
CA GLY A 103 0.83 9.68 13.31
C GLY A 103 1.99 9.71 14.31
N LEU A 104 2.35 8.57 14.90
CA LEU A 104 3.48 8.45 15.82
C LEU A 104 4.81 8.75 15.13
N ALA A 105 5.01 8.28 13.89
CA ALA A 105 6.20 8.59 13.11
C ALA A 105 6.31 10.09 12.83
N ALA A 106 5.21 10.74 12.43
CA ALA A 106 5.17 12.18 12.20
C ALA A 106 5.45 12.98 13.48
N LEU A 107 4.85 12.60 14.61
CA LEU A 107 5.10 13.23 15.91
C LEU A 107 6.56 13.07 16.35
N GLY A 108 7.16 11.89 16.16
CA GLY A 108 8.57 11.67 16.46
C GLY A 108 9.47 12.57 15.62
N LEU A 109 9.20 12.67 14.32
CA LEU A 109 9.96 13.52 13.38
C LEU A 109 9.88 15.01 13.76
N THR A 110 8.73 15.50 14.23
CA THR A 110 8.56 16.92 14.60
C THR A 110 9.06 17.24 16.01
N ALA A 111 9.22 16.25 16.89
CA ALA A 111 9.71 16.46 18.26
C ALA A 111 11.22 16.74 18.34
N GLY A 112 12.00 16.44 17.31
CA GLY A 112 13.46 16.67 17.27
C GLY A 112 14.28 15.70 18.13
N GLY A 113 15.61 15.87 18.11
CA GLY A 113 16.54 15.08 18.93
C GLY A 113 16.46 13.56 18.69
N PRO A 114 16.63 12.72 19.73
CA PRO A 114 16.57 11.25 19.58
C PRO A 114 15.17 10.75 19.20
N ALA A 115 14.11 11.50 19.51
CA ALA A 115 12.75 11.16 19.10
C ALA A 115 12.57 11.21 17.58
N ALA A 116 13.29 12.11 16.88
CA ALA A 116 13.28 12.17 15.42
C ALA A 116 13.89 10.92 14.79
N LEU A 117 14.93 10.33 15.39
CA LEU A 117 15.52 9.08 14.93
C LEU A 117 14.54 7.91 15.07
N ALA A 118 13.87 7.82 16.22
CA ALA A 118 12.86 6.78 16.47
C ALA A 118 11.65 6.93 15.52
N GLY A 119 11.16 8.16 15.33
CA GLY A 119 10.08 8.46 14.39
C GLY A 119 10.46 8.16 12.95
N GLY A 120 11.67 8.54 12.53
CA GLY A 120 12.21 8.24 11.20
C GLY A 120 12.37 6.75 10.94
N ALA A 121 12.94 6.00 11.90
CA ALA A 121 13.09 4.55 11.80
C ALA A 121 11.72 3.85 11.75
N GLY A 122 10.79 4.25 12.63
CA GLY A 122 9.42 3.73 12.62
C GLY A 122 8.69 4.01 11.31
N GLY A 123 8.81 5.23 10.78
CA GLY A 123 8.26 5.61 9.48
C GLY A 123 8.86 4.81 8.33
N ALA A 124 10.17 4.58 8.31
CA ALA A 124 10.83 3.78 7.29
C ALA A 124 10.36 2.31 7.32
N VAL A 125 10.24 1.71 8.51
CA VAL A 125 9.70 0.35 8.67
C VAL A 125 8.25 0.30 8.19
N LEU A 126 7.44 1.30 8.54
CA LEU A 126 6.05 1.38 8.09
C LEU A 126 5.95 1.47 6.56
N LEU A 127 6.79 2.29 5.91
CA LEU A 127 6.84 2.42 4.45
C LEU A 127 7.23 1.12 3.75
N LEU A 128 8.12 0.33 4.34
CA LEU A 128 8.52 -0.99 3.80
C LEU A 128 7.40 -2.03 3.98
N VAL A 129 6.76 -2.07 5.14
CA VAL A 129 5.83 -3.15 5.52
C VAL A 129 4.40 -2.88 5.05
N ALA A 130 3.93 -1.63 5.09
CA ALA A 130 2.53 -1.30 4.80
C ALA A 130 2.03 -1.77 3.43
N PRO A 131 2.77 -1.59 2.31
CA PRO A 131 2.32 -2.05 1.00
C PRO A 131 2.11 -3.57 0.94
N TYR A 132 3.03 -4.34 1.55
CA TYR A 132 2.90 -5.80 1.62
C TYR A 132 1.83 -6.25 2.61
N ALA A 133 1.66 -5.56 3.74
CA ALA A 133 0.60 -5.89 4.69
C ALA A 133 -0.79 -5.71 4.06
N LEU A 134 -0.99 -4.60 3.34
CA LEU A 134 -2.22 -4.33 2.60
C LEU A 134 -2.46 -5.39 1.50
N ALA A 135 -1.46 -5.66 0.67
CA ALA A 135 -1.54 -6.64 -0.40
C ALA A 135 -1.76 -8.07 0.14
N TYR A 136 -1.01 -8.49 1.15
CA TYR A 136 -1.13 -9.81 1.76
C TYR A 136 -2.50 -9.99 2.42
N GLY A 137 -2.98 -8.99 3.17
CA GLY A 137 -4.31 -8.99 3.75
C GLY A 137 -5.40 -9.17 2.70
N ALA A 138 -5.31 -8.42 1.59
CA ALA A 138 -6.23 -8.53 0.46
C ALA A 138 -6.17 -9.90 -0.25
N LEU A 139 -4.97 -10.44 -0.49
CA LEU A 139 -4.77 -11.67 -1.27
C LEU A 139 -5.13 -12.94 -0.48
N ARG A 140 -4.81 -12.99 0.82
CA ARG A 140 -5.03 -14.16 1.69
C ARG A 140 -6.23 -13.99 2.64
N ASP A 141 -7.04 -12.94 2.46
CA ASP A 141 -8.19 -12.57 3.31
C ASP A 141 -7.83 -12.52 4.80
N ARG A 142 -6.66 -11.97 5.10
CA ARG A 142 -6.16 -11.76 6.47
C ARG A 142 -6.39 -10.32 6.89
N ARG A 143 -6.63 -10.11 8.18
CA ARG A 143 -6.93 -8.77 8.74
C ARG A 143 -6.04 -8.39 9.91
N GLY A 144 -5.91 -7.10 10.17
CA GLY A 144 -5.20 -6.50 11.28
C GLY A 144 -3.76 -6.99 11.41
N LEU A 145 -3.42 -7.50 12.60
CA LEU A 145 -2.08 -7.97 12.92
C LEU A 145 -1.62 -9.16 12.07
N ALA A 146 -2.54 -10.02 11.61
CA ALA A 146 -2.18 -11.13 10.74
C ALA A 146 -1.70 -10.64 9.37
N ALA A 147 -2.35 -9.59 8.84
CA ALA A 147 -1.93 -8.94 7.60
C ALA A 147 -0.57 -8.25 7.78
N LEU A 148 -0.38 -7.52 8.89
CA LEU A 148 0.88 -6.85 9.22
C LEU A 148 2.04 -7.84 9.36
N ARG A 149 1.83 -8.94 10.09
CA ARG A 149 2.82 -10.00 10.26
C ARG A 149 3.19 -10.64 8.93
N GLY A 150 2.20 -10.94 8.08
CA GLY A 150 2.45 -11.47 6.74
C GLY A 150 3.29 -10.51 5.90
N GLY A 151 2.95 -9.22 5.92
CA GLY A 151 3.73 -8.18 5.24
C GLY A 151 5.18 -8.10 5.73
N ALA A 152 5.40 -8.14 7.05
CA ALA A 152 6.74 -8.12 7.62
C ALA A 152 7.58 -9.35 7.24
N ILE A 153 6.97 -10.54 7.18
CA ILE A 153 7.63 -11.77 6.74
C ILE A 153 8.06 -11.64 5.26
N LEU A 154 7.20 -11.10 4.40
CA LEU A 154 7.50 -10.92 2.98
C LEU A 154 8.64 -9.92 2.75
N VAL A 155 8.66 -8.82 3.51
CA VAL A 155 9.77 -7.85 3.48
C VAL A 155 11.08 -8.52 3.91
N ALA A 156 11.05 -9.33 4.97
CA ALA A 156 12.23 -10.06 5.43
C ALA A 156 12.70 -11.12 4.41
N PHE A 157 11.77 -11.75 3.69
CA PHE A 157 12.08 -12.76 2.67
C PHE A 157 12.74 -12.16 1.42
N ARG A 158 12.26 -11.01 0.93
CA ARG A 158 12.80 -10.30 -0.25
C ARG A 158 12.91 -8.79 -0.01
N PRO A 159 13.91 -8.32 0.75
CA PRO A 159 14.04 -6.90 1.11
C PRO A 159 14.26 -5.99 -0.12
N ALA A 160 15.00 -6.47 -1.13
CA ALA A 160 15.24 -5.71 -2.36
C ALA A 160 13.93 -5.33 -3.08
N TRP A 161 12.92 -6.20 -3.04
CA TRP A 161 11.61 -5.93 -3.63
C TRP A 161 10.84 -4.88 -2.84
N ALA A 162 10.98 -4.86 -1.51
CA ALA A 162 10.41 -3.81 -0.67
C ALA A 162 11.03 -2.44 -0.93
N PHE A 163 12.35 -2.37 -1.09
CA PHE A 163 13.00 -1.12 -1.49
C PHE A 163 12.54 -0.64 -2.87
N ALA A 164 12.35 -1.55 -3.84
CA ALA A 164 11.82 -1.18 -5.15
C ALA A 164 10.41 -0.55 -5.05
N LEU A 165 9.53 -1.11 -4.21
CA LEU A 165 8.21 -0.51 -3.96
C LEU A 165 8.31 0.86 -3.29
N VAL A 166 9.22 1.04 -2.33
CA VAL A 166 9.43 2.35 -1.68
C VAL A 166 9.95 3.38 -2.68
N VAL A 167 10.89 3.00 -3.56
CA VAL A 167 11.39 3.89 -4.63
C VAL A 167 10.27 4.27 -5.60
N LEU A 168 9.45 3.29 -6.02
CA LEU A 168 8.29 3.54 -6.88
C LEU A 168 7.25 4.42 -6.19
N ALA A 169 7.00 4.20 -4.90
CA ALA A 169 6.08 5.01 -4.12
C ALA A 169 6.60 6.44 -3.94
N GLY A 170 7.91 6.62 -3.72
CA GLY A 170 8.56 7.92 -3.65
C GLY A 170 8.45 8.68 -4.98
N ALA A 171 8.79 8.03 -6.10
CA ALA A 171 8.65 8.62 -7.43
C ALA A 171 7.18 8.98 -7.76
N GLY A 172 6.25 8.07 -7.45
CA GLY A 172 4.82 8.29 -7.60
C GLY A 172 4.29 9.44 -6.73
N GLY A 173 4.76 9.54 -5.49
CA GLY A 173 4.44 10.63 -4.57
C GLY A 173 4.93 11.98 -5.10
N LEU A 174 6.15 12.05 -5.62
CA LEU A 174 6.69 13.25 -6.25
C LEU A 174 5.85 13.67 -7.47
N LEU A 175 5.43 12.73 -8.32
CA LEU A 175 4.54 13.00 -9.45
C LEU A 175 3.16 13.50 -8.99
N ALA A 176 2.61 12.91 -7.94
CA ALA A 176 1.36 13.36 -7.34
C ALA A 176 1.48 14.81 -6.83
N VAL A 177 2.56 15.15 -6.12
CA VAL A 177 2.81 16.52 -5.64
C VAL A 177 2.99 17.50 -6.81
N ALA A 178 3.81 17.16 -7.79
CA ALA A 178 4.08 18.00 -8.96
C ALA A 178 2.83 18.26 -9.82
N SER A 179 1.86 17.34 -9.81
CA SER A 179 0.57 17.46 -10.52
C SER A 179 -0.56 18.03 -9.67
N ALA A 180 -0.24 18.69 -8.54
CA ALA A 180 -1.23 19.21 -7.58
C ALA A 180 -2.25 18.15 -7.11
N GLY A 181 -1.83 16.88 -7.03
CA GLY A 181 -2.63 15.76 -6.56
C GLY A 181 -3.42 15.03 -7.65
N ILE A 182 -3.48 15.53 -8.89
CA ILE A 182 -4.27 14.91 -9.98
C ILE A 182 -3.78 13.49 -10.27
N LEU A 183 -2.46 13.28 -10.34
CA LEU A 183 -1.92 11.95 -10.60
C LEU A 183 -2.08 10.99 -9.42
N ALA A 184 -2.38 11.47 -8.21
CA ALA A 184 -2.59 10.59 -7.05
C ALA A 184 -3.76 9.62 -7.28
N VAL A 185 -4.77 10.03 -8.05
CA VAL A 185 -5.92 9.21 -8.44
C VAL A 185 -5.47 7.91 -9.13
N VAL A 186 -4.39 7.97 -9.93
CA VAL A 186 -3.91 6.84 -10.75
C VAL A 186 -2.72 6.14 -10.10
N VAL A 187 -1.79 6.92 -9.54
CA VAL A 187 -0.56 6.41 -8.96
C VAL A 187 -0.85 5.48 -7.78
N LEU A 188 -1.79 5.83 -6.91
CA LEU A 188 -2.10 5.01 -5.75
C LEU A 188 -2.65 3.62 -6.10
N PRO A 189 -3.73 3.47 -6.88
CA PRO A 189 -4.23 2.14 -7.26
C PRO A 189 -3.19 1.35 -8.06
N LEU A 190 -2.38 2.01 -8.89
CA LEU A 190 -1.28 1.38 -9.60
C LEU A 190 -0.24 0.80 -8.64
N LEU A 191 0.25 1.58 -7.66
CA LEU A 191 1.24 1.11 -6.69
C LEU A 191 0.72 -0.07 -5.87
N LEU A 192 -0.55 -0.05 -5.47
CA LEU A 192 -1.19 -1.17 -4.77
C LEU A 192 -1.34 -2.40 -5.67
N ALA A 193 -1.58 -2.23 -6.97
CA ALA A 193 -1.63 -3.33 -7.92
C ALA A 193 -0.25 -3.95 -8.13
N VAL A 194 0.80 -3.13 -8.22
CA VAL A 194 2.20 -3.60 -8.27
C VAL A 194 2.56 -4.35 -6.98
N ALA A 195 2.24 -3.79 -5.81
CA ALA A 195 2.47 -4.45 -4.53
C ALA A 195 1.72 -5.79 -4.42
N SER A 196 0.50 -5.87 -4.94
CA SER A 196 -0.29 -7.09 -5.00
C SER A 196 0.32 -8.14 -5.95
N ALA A 197 0.77 -7.74 -7.13
CA ALA A 197 1.44 -8.63 -8.07
C ALA A 197 2.76 -9.18 -7.50
N MET A 198 3.55 -8.31 -6.85
CA MET A 198 4.78 -8.71 -6.16
C MET A 198 4.49 -9.66 -5.00
N THR A 199 3.49 -9.36 -4.17
CA THR A 199 3.08 -10.23 -3.07
C THR A 199 2.63 -11.60 -3.56
N ALA A 200 1.83 -11.67 -4.63
CA ALA A 200 1.39 -12.93 -5.21
C ALA A 200 2.59 -13.77 -5.69
N ALA A 201 3.53 -13.17 -6.41
CA ALA A 201 4.72 -13.86 -6.89
C ALA A 201 5.61 -14.39 -5.73
N LEU A 202 5.74 -13.63 -4.64
CA LEU A 202 6.47 -14.10 -3.45
C LEU A 202 5.77 -15.27 -2.76
N LEU A 203 4.44 -15.25 -2.69
CA LEU A 203 3.67 -16.35 -2.12
C LEU A 203 3.79 -17.61 -2.96
N ASP A 204 3.74 -17.50 -4.28
CA ASP A 204 3.94 -18.62 -5.20
C ASP A 204 5.36 -19.20 -5.06
N GLU A 205 6.38 -18.34 -4.89
CA GLU A 205 7.76 -18.76 -4.64
C GLU A 205 7.89 -19.54 -3.32
N ILE A 206 7.28 -19.04 -2.24
CA ILE A 206 7.28 -19.70 -0.92
C ILE A 206 6.56 -21.05 -0.98
N ASP A 207 5.38 -21.10 -1.60
CA ASP A 207 4.57 -22.32 -1.72
C ASP A 207 5.33 -23.39 -2.54
N ALA A 208 6.06 -22.99 -3.60
CA ALA A 208 6.90 -23.89 -4.39
C ALA A 208 8.13 -24.43 -3.62
N LEU A 209 8.70 -23.65 -2.70
CA LEU A 209 9.79 -24.11 -1.84
C LEU A 209 9.29 -25.09 -0.78
N GLN A 210 8.10 -24.85 -0.21
CA GLN A 210 7.50 -25.73 0.79
C GLN A 210 7.04 -27.07 0.21
N GLY A 211 6.53 -27.09 -1.02
CA GLY A 211 6.12 -28.33 -1.68
C GLY A 211 7.27 -29.24 -2.14
N ARG A 212 8.53 -28.79 -2.01
CA ARG A 212 9.75 -29.56 -2.33
C ARG A 212 10.45 -30.14 -1.10
N ALA A 213 10.03 -29.75 0.11
CA ALA A 213 10.54 -30.24 1.38
C ALA A 213 9.70 -31.40 1.89
#